data_AF-A0A397XYR1-F1
#
_entry.id   AF-A0A397XYR1-F1
#
_cell.length_a   1.000
_cell.length_b   1.000
_cell.length_c   1.000
_cell.angle_alpha   90.00
_cell.angle_beta   90.00
_cell.angle_gamma   90.00
#
_symmetry.space_group_name_H-M   'P 1'
#
loop_
_entity.id
_entity.type
_entity.pdbx_description
1 polymer ?
#
loop_
_entity_poly.entity_id
_entity_poly.type
_entity_poly.pdbx_seq_one_letter_code
_entity_poly.pdbx_strand_id
1 'polypeptide(L)'
;MMVCVVSCGEAAPGAKFEELYRSSWAMDHCVNDGEVTKLKLDNSSGAGFESRSKYLFGKVSIQIKLVEGDSAGTVTAFYMSSEGSNHNEFIVDETPIRVHKNLEDKGIPFAKDQAMGVYSSIWNADDWATQGGLVKTDWSHAPFIASYKDFKIDACEIPTGSDLSKCSGEEQRFWWDEPTVSELSLHQNHQLIWVRANHMIYDYCFDAARFPVTPLECQHHRHL
;
A
#
# COMPACT_ATOMS: atom_id res chain seq x y z
N MET A 1 14.70 -23.80 -7.51
CA MET A 1 15.82 -23.70 -8.48
C MET A 1 15.69 -22.33 -9.14
N MET A 2 16.76 -21.54 -9.09
CA MET A 2 16.80 -20.16 -9.54
C MET A 2 16.44 -20.07 -11.02
N VAL A 3 15.47 -19.23 -11.37
CA VAL A 3 15.43 -18.65 -12.71
C VAL A 3 15.69 -17.17 -12.53
N CYS A 4 16.97 -16.80 -12.72
CA CYS A 4 17.28 -15.48 -13.22
C CYS A 4 16.68 -15.39 -14.62
N VAL A 5 15.58 -14.66 -14.78
CA VAL A 5 15.32 -14.03 -16.07
C VAL A 5 16.05 -12.70 -16.03
N VAL A 6 17.26 -12.65 -16.59
CA VAL A 6 17.74 -11.39 -17.15
C VAL A 6 16.86 -11.17 -18.38
N SER A 7 15.72 -10.52 -18.22
CA SER A 7 15.11 -9.85 -19.36
C SER A 7 15.94 -8.60 -19.57
N CYS A 8 16.82 -8.63 -20.56
CA CYS A 8 17.19 -7.41 -21.27
C CYS A 8 15.98 -6.98 -22.13
N GLY A 9 14.86 -6.75 -21.46
CA GLY A 9 13.61 -6.26 -22.00
C GLY A 9 13.26 -5.06 -21.15
N GLU A 10 13.00 -3.92 -21.80
CA GLU A 10 12.46 -2.74 -21.15
C GLU A 10 11.38 -3.18 -20.16
N ALA A 11 11.51 -2.74 -18.90
CA ALA A 11 10.37 -2.77 -18.00
C ALA A 11 9.23 -2.12 -18.78
N ALA A 12 8.12 -2.83 -18.97
CA ALA A 12 6.96 -2.26 -19.66
C ALA A 12 6.73 -0.86 -19.06
N PRO A 13 6.71 0.19 -19.89
CA PRO A 13 6.58 1.55 -19.39
C PRO A 13 5.35 1.59 -18.49
N GLY A 14 5.49 2.18 -17.30
CA GLY A 14 4.36 2.36 -16.40
C GLY A 14 3.20 3.00 -17.16
N ALA A 15 1.98 2.60 -16.83
CA ALA A 15 0.82 3.24 -17.44
C ALA A 15 0.80 4.72 -17.07
N LYS A 16 0.21 5.55 -17.92
CA LYS A 16 0.06 6.98 -17.59
C LYS A 16 -0.86 7.11 -16.40
N PHE A 17 -0.59 8.09 -15.54
CA PHE A 17 -1.39 8.35 -14.36
C PHE A 17 -2.90 8.42 -14.70
N GLU A 18 -3.25 9.13 -15.78
CA GLU A 18 -4.64 9.39 -16.16
C GLU A 18 -5.40 8.14 -16.64
N GLU A 19 -4.68 7.10 -17.06
CA GLU A 19 -5.25 5.83 -17.50
C GLU A 19 -5.73 4.99 -16.30
N LEU A 20 -4.98 4.99 -15.21
CA LEU A 20 -5.25 4.15 -14.03
C LEU A 20 -5.89 4.92 -12.87
N TYR A 21 -5.62 6.22 -12.76
CA TYR A 21 -5.94 7.04 -11.60
C TYR A 21 -6.64 8.35 -11.99
N ARG A 22 -7.26 8.97 -11.00
CA ARG A 22 -7.81 10.32 -11.05
C ARG A 22 -7.53 11.04 -9.73
N SER A 23 -7.41 12.37 -9.77
CA SER A 23 -7.38 13.16 -8.53
C SER A 23 -8.71 13.00 -7.79
N SER A 24 -8.64 12.75 -6.48
CA SER A 24 -9.81 12.57 -5.61
C SER A 24 -10.25 13.88 -4.95
N TRP A 25 -9.31 14.74 -4.56
CA TRP A 25 -9.58 16.13 -4.14
C TRP A 25 -8.38 17.05 -4.43
N ALA A 26 -8.62 18.37 -4.34
CA ALA A 26 -7.63 19.43 -4.59
C ALA A 26 -6.87 19.24 -5.92
N MET A 27 -7.60 19.37 -7.04
CA MET A 27 -7.07 19.08 -8.38
C MET A 27 -5.89 19.97 -8.77
N ASP A 28 -5.78 21.17 -8.19
CA ASP A 28 -4.66 22.10 -8.37
C ASP A 28 -3.39 21.68 -7.59
N HIS A 29 -3.53 20.78 -6.61
CA HIS A 29 -2.44 20.23 -5.81
C HIS A 29 -1.98 18.84 -6.29
N CYS A 30 -2.64 18.28 -7.31
CA CYS A 30 -2.21 17.08 -8.03
C CYS A 30 -1.73 17.47 -9.42
N VAL A 31 -0.40 17.61 -9.59
CA VAL A 31 0.21 18.10 -10.83
C VAL A 31 0.88 16.95 -11.57
N ASN A 32 0.45 16.71 -12.81
CA ASN A 32 1.08 15.76 -13.72
C ASN A 32 2.10 16.47 -14.59
N ASP A 33 3.34 16.01 -14.52
CA ASP A 33 4.51 16.57 -15.19
C ASP A 33 5.18 15.47 -16.02
N GLY A 34 4.54 15.12 -17.14
CA GLY A 34 4.93 14.01 -18.00
C GLY A 34 4.67 12.66 -17.32
N GLU A 35 5.74 11.94 -16.98
CA GLU A 35 5.69 10.62 -16.34
C GLU A 35 5.62 10.69 -14.80
N VAL A 36 5.77 11.88 -14.24
CA VAL A 36 5.79 12.10 -12.78
C VAL A 36 4.54 12.85 -12.34
N THR A 37 3.81 12.26 -11.40
CA THR A 37 2.71 12.93 -10.69
C THR A 37 3.21 13.46 -9.36
N LYS A 38 2.88 14.71 -9.03
CA LYS A 38 3.29 15.37 -7.78
C LYS A 38 2.05 15.71 -6.97
N LEU A 39 2.00 15.24 -5.73
CA LEU A 39 1.03 15.69 -4.73
C LEU A 39 1.65 16.76 -3.85
N LYS A 40 0.93 17.88 -3.70
CA LYS A 40 1.35 19.02 -2.88
C LYS A 40 0.51 19.11 -1.61
N LEU A 41 1.16 19.51 -0.53
CA LEU A 41 0.52 19.93 0.71
C LEU A 41 1.01 21.34 1.06
N ASP A 42 0.08 22.25 1.26
CA ASP A 42 0.34 23.59 1.79
C ASP A 42 -0.75 24.02 2.78
N ASN A 43 -0.71 25.27 3.22
CA ASN A 43 -1.63 25.76 4.25
C ASN A 43 -3.10 25.78 3.82
N SER A 44 -3.37 25.60 2.52
CA SER A 44 -4.70 25.66 1.94
C SER A 44 -5.31 24.27 1.82
N SER A 45 -4.53 23.28 1.35
CA SER A 45 -5.00 21.92 1.20
C SER A 45 -3.87 20.90 1.11
N GLY A 46 -4.23 19.64 1.41
CA GLY A 46 -3.49 18.48 0.94
C GLY A 46 -4.01 18.03 -0.42
N ALA A 47 -3.59 16.85 -0.86
CA ALA A 47 -4.05 16.29 -2.13
C ALA A 47 -4.11 14.78 -2.09
N GLY A 48 -4.90 14.21 -2.99
CA GLY A 48 -4.94 12.78 -3.18
C GLY A 48 -5.38 12.36 -4.58
N PHE A 49 -5.13 11.09 -4.87
CA PHE A 49 -5.64 10.41 -6.04
C PHE A 49 -6.19 9.04 -5.67
N GLU A 50 -7.06 8.54 -6.52
CA GLU A 50 -7.67 7.22 -6.41
C GLU A 50 -7.65 6.50 -7.76
N SER A 51 -7.67 5.17 -7.73
CA SER A 51 -7.80 4.38 -8.95
C SER A 51 -9.18 4.55 -9.56
N ARG A 52 -9.25 4.52 -10.89
CA ARG A 52 -10.53 4.59 -11.62
C ARG A 52 -11.41 3.36 -11.41
N SER A 53 -10.76 2.23 -11.20
CA SER A 53 -11.41 0.94 -11.03
C SER A 53 -11.09 0.36 -9.65
N LYS A 54 -11.90 -0.61 -9.24
CA LYS A 54 -11.66 -1.41 -8.03
C LYS A 54 -11.09 -2.76 -8.42
N TYR A 55 -10.33 -3.35 -7.52
CA TYR A 55 -9.61 -4.59 -7.78
C TYR A 55 -9.83 -5.59 -6.66
N LEU A 56 -9.86 -6.87 -7.01
CA LEU A 56 -9.86 -7.98 -6.07
C LEU A 56 -8.64 -8.85 -6.35
N PHE A 57 -7.72 -8.90 -5.39
CA PHE A 57 -6.41 -9.55 -5.50
C PHE A 57 -5.50 -9.01 -6.61
N GLY A 58 -4.21 -9.28 -6.47
CA GLY A 58 -3.19 -8.86 -7.42
C GLY A 58 -2.07 -8.05 -6.78
N LYS A 59 -1.29 -7.39 -7.63
CA LYS A 59 -0.13 -6.58 -7.26
C LYS A 59 -0.30 -5.17 -7.76
N VAL A 60 -0.09 -4.23 -6.86
CA VAL A 60 0.02 -2.81 -7.17
C VAL A 60 1.44 -2.37 -6.90
N SER A 61 2.04 -1.62 -7.81
CA SER A 61 3.40 -1.14 -7.69
C SER A 61 3.51 0.30 -8.20
N ILE A 62 4.22 1.11 -7.43
CA ILE A 62 4.41 2.54 -7.68
C ILE A 62 5.76 2.94 -7.11
N GLN A 63 6.47 3.85 -7.77
CA GLN A 63 7.68 4.45 -7.19
C GLN A 63 7.32 5.76 -6.55
N ILE A 64 7.57 5.87 -5.24
CA ILE A 64 7.28 7.05 -4.43
C ILE A 64 8.60 7.71 -4.02
N LYS A 65 8.71 9.00 -4.28
CA LYS A 65 9.71 9.87 -3.67
C LYS A 65 9.01 10.73 -2.62
N LEU A 66 9.35 10.49 -1.35
CA LEU A 66 8.80 11.23 -0.22
C LEU A 66 9.26 12.70 -0.22
N VAL A 67 8.61 13.50 0.61
CA VAL A 67 8.92 14.92 0.84
C VAL A 67 10.39 15.07 1.27
N GLU A 68 11.10 15.99 0.62
CA GLU A 68 12.49 16.32 0.98
C GLU A 68 12.55 17.36 2.08
N GLY A 69 13.65 17.37 2.85
CA GLY A 69 13.89 18.36 3.88
C GLY A 69 13.07 18.11 5.15
N ASP A 70 12.57 19.18 5.76
CA ASP A 70 11.70 19.09 6.93
C ASP A 70 10.29 18.68 6.50
N SER A 71 9.91 17.46 6.86
CA SER A 71 8.59 16.88 6.57
C SER A 71 7.81 16.56 7.85
N ALA A 72 8.18 17.14 8.99
CA ALA A 72 7.53 16.88 10.26
C ALA A 72 6.03 17.21 10.20
N GLY A 73 5.21 16.38 10.83
CA GLY A 73 3.75 16.52 10.85
C GLY A 73 3.03 16.18 9.53
N THR A 74 3.76 15.91 8.44
CA THR A 74 3.18 15.48 7.15
C THR A 74 3.10 13.96 7.04
N VAL A 75 2.04 13.45 6.43
CA VAL A 75 1.87 12.03 6.12
C VAL A 75 1.64 11.86 4.62
N THR A 76 2.49 11.05 4.00
CA THR A 76 2.28 10.55 2.64
C THR A 76 1.79 9.10 2.75
N ALA A 77 0.56 8.85 2.31
CA ALA A 77 -0.08 7.55 2.38
C ALA A 77 -0.24 6.95 0.97
N PHE A 78 -0.03 5.64 0.88
CA PHE A 78 -0.38 4.82 -0.27
C PHE A 78 -1.02 3.54 0.26
N TYR A 79 -2.28 3.31 -0.09
CA TYR A 79 -3.10 2.29 0.56
C TYR A 79 -4.17 1.75 -0.38
N MET A 80 -4.71 0.59 -0.03
CA MET A 80 -5.91 0.04 -0.66
C MET A 80 -7.05 0.09 0.35
N SER A 81 -8.27 0.37 -0.13
CA SER A 81 -9.44 0.46 0.74
C SER A 81 -10.71 0.04 0.01
N SER A 82 -11.57 -0.70 0.69
CA SER A 82 -12.95 -1.00 0.27
C SER A 82 -13.90 0.09 0.76
N GLU A 83 -15.02 0.27 0.07
CA GLU A 83 -16.10 1.11 0.58
C GLU A 83 -16.83 0.37 1.72
N GLY A 84 -16.82 0.92 2.94
CA GLY A 84 -17.55 0.36 4.08
C GLY A 84 -16.88 0.63 5.42
N SER A 85 -17.53 0.19 6.51
CA SER A 85 -17.01 0.34 7.88
C SER A 85 -15.83 -0.59 8.18
N ASN A 86 -15.66 -1.65 7.39
CA ASN A 86 -14.57 -2.61 7.52
C ASN A 86 -13.67 -2.45 6.30
N HIS A 87 -12.52 -1.81 6.47
CA HIS A 87 -11.49 -1.68 5.44
C HIS A 87 -10.25 -2.49 5.86
N ASN A 88 -9.55 -3.06 4.89
CA ASN A 88 -8.29 -3.77 5.10
C ASN A 88 -7.22 -3.09 4.26
N GLU A 89 -6.05 -2.84 4.85
CA GLU A 89 -4.97 -2.05 4.23
C GLU A 89 -3.70 -2.91 4.10
N PHE A 90 -3.04 -2.84 2.94
CA PHE A 90 -1.81 -3.61 2.64
C PHE A 90 -0.74 -2.71 2.00
N ILE A 91 0.54 -2.96 2.30
CA ILE A 91 1.73 -2.14 1.94
C ILE A 91 2.95 -3.08 1.73
N VAL A 92 4.04 -2.85 0.99
CA VAL A 92 4.53 -2.09 -0.20
C VAL A 92 5.96 -2.70 -0.43
N ASP A 93 6.43 -2.76 -1.68
CA ASP A 93 7.80 -3.16 -2.13
C ASP A 93 8.13 -4.66 -2.30
N GLU A 94 9.17 -4.92 -3.12
CA GLU A 94 9.73 -6.26 -3.43
C GLU A 94 10.38 -6.96 -2.22
N THR A 95 10.79 -6.20 -1.19
CA THR A 95 11.27 -6.76 0.09
C THR A 95 10.10 -6.83 1.07
N PRO A 96 9.68 -8.02 1.52
CA PRO A 96 8.56 -8.13 2.43
C PRO A 96 8.92 -7.51 3.78
N ILE A 97 8.15 -6.49 4.16
CA ILE A 97 8.25 -5.84 5.48
C ILE A 97 7.18 -6.35 6.45
N ARG A 98 6.06 -6.85 5.92
CA ARG A 98 4.94 -7.43 6.66
C ARG A 98 4.15 -8.37 5.76
N VAL A 99 3.64 -9.46 6.35
CA VAL A 99 2.71 -10.38 5.69
C VAL A 99 1.55 -10.63 6.63
N HIS A 100 0.33 -10.45 6.13
CA HIS A 100 -0.89 -10.91 6.78
C HIS A 100 -1.40 -12.12 6.02
N LYS A 101 -1.41 -13.27 6.69
CA LYS A 101 -1.90 -14.53 6.09
C LYS A 101 -3.42 -14.58 6.20
N ASN A 102 -4.07 -15.18 5.20
CA ASN A 102 -5.47 -15.59 5.37
C ASN A 102 -5.52 -16.67 6.46
N LEU A 103 -6.23 -16.38 7.54
CA LEU A 103 -6.43 -17.24 8.71
C LEU A 103 -7.92 -17.35 9.04
N GLU A 104 -8.79 -17.29 8.03
CA GLU A 104 -10.24 -17.46 8.19
C GLU A 104 -10.61 -18.83 8.77
N ASP A 105 -9.81 -19.87 8.50
CA ASP A 105 -9.92 -21.19 9.13
C ASP A 105 -9.78 -21.15 10.67
N LYS A 106 -9.19 -20.06 11.18
CA LYS A 106 -9.02 -19.77 12.61
C LYS A 106 -9.92 -18.64 13.10
N GLY A 107 -10.90 -18.24 12.29
CA GLY A 107 -11.88 -17.21 12.63
C GLY A 107 -11.38 -15.77 12.50
N ILE A 108 -10.25 -15.53 11.83
CA ILE A 108 -9.71 -14.18 11.60
C ILE A 108 -10.22 -13.67 10.24
N PRO A 109 -10.93 -12.53 10.19
CA PRO A 109 -11.41 -11.96 8.94
C PRO A 109 -10.26 -11.65 7.95
N PHE A 110 -10.51 -11.85 6.66
CA PHE A 110 -9.55 -11.56 5.60
C PHE A 110 -10.21 -10.82 4.42
N ALA A 111 -9.43 -10.00 3.73
CA ALA A 111 -9.91 -9.11 2.66
C ALA A 111 -10.10 -9.83 1.32
N LYS A 112 -11.08 -10.75 1.24
CA LYS A 112 -11.34 -11.52 0.01
C LYS A 112 -12.64 -11.18 -0.72
N ASP A 113 -13.64 -10.66 0.00
CA ASP A 113 -14.99 -10.50 -0.53
C ASP A 113 -15.34 -9.03 -0.82
N GLN A 114 -14.34 -8.15 -0.83
CA GLN A 114 -14.54 -6.72 -1.04
C GLN A 114 -13.49 -6.17 -2.01
N ALA A 115 -13.93 -5.75 -3.19
CA ALA A 115 -13.07 -5.07 -4.13
C ALA A 115 -12.60 -3.72 -3.57
N MET A 116 -11.30 -3.44 -3.69
CA MET A 116 -10.65 -2.27 -3.12
C MET A 116 -10.19 -1.31 -4.21
N GLY A 117 -10.34 -0.01 -3.95
CA GLY A 117 -9.65 1.02 -4.71
C GLY A 117 -8.22 1.19 -4.20
N VAL A 118 -7.33 1.69 -5.07
CA VAL A 118 -5.97 2.10 -4.69
C VAL A 118 -5.99 3.61 -4.51
N TYR A 119 -5.45 4.08 -3.39
CA TYR A 119 -5.47 5.48 -3.02
C TYR A 119 -4.06 5.95 -2.65
N SER A 120 -3.83 7.23 -2.86
CA SER A 120 -2.69 7.92 -2.28
C SER A 120 -3.06 9.32 -1.86
N SER A 121 -2.42 9.80 -0.81
CA SER A 121 -2.68 11.13 -0.28
C SER A 121 -1.48 11.73 0.42
N ILE A 122 -1.44 13.06 0.46
CA ILE A 122 -0.57 13.83 1.34
C ILE A 122 -1.42 14.78 2.18
N TRP A 123 -1.22 14.75 3.49
CA TRP A 123 -2.02 15.53 4.44
C TRP A 123 -1.27 15.83 5.73
N ASN A 124 -1.76 16.81 6.48
CA ASN A 124 -1.22 17.20 7.78
C ASN A 124 -1.83 16.34 8.89
N ALA A 125 -0.96 15.75 9.71
CA ALA A 125 -1.28 14.81 10.76
C ALA A 125 -0.56 15.19 12.07
N ASP A 126 -0.55 16.48 12.37
CA ASP A 126 0.20 17.08 13.49
C ASP A 126 -0.05 16.42 14.84
N ASP A 127 -1.22 15.84 15.04
CA ASP A 127 -1.61 15.23 16.32
C ASP A 127 -0.90 13.90 16.60
N TRP A 128 -0.26 13.27 15.61
CA TRP A 128 0.36 11.95 15.81
C TRP A 128 1.59 11.64 14.95
N ALA A 129 1.76 12.28 13.79
CA ALA A 129 2.71 11.82 12.77
C ALA A 129 4.18 11.84 13.18
N THR A 130 4.64 12.87 13.89
CA THR A 130 6.06 13.01 14.25
C THR A 130 6.24 13.03 15.76
N GLN A 131 6.99 12.06 16.26
CA GLN A 131 7.21 11.83 17.70
C GLN A 131 5.90 11.77 18.49
N GLY A 132 4.89 11.06 17.95
CA GLY A 132 3.58 10.95 18.59
C GLY A 132 2.81 12.28 18.67
N GLY A 133 3.11 13.22 17.77
CA GLY A 133 2.46 14.53 17.68
C GLY A 133 3.15 15.66 18.43
N LEU A 134 4.35 15.44 18.98
CA LEU A 134 5.12 16.47 19.67
C LEU A 134 5.76 17.48 18.72
N VAL A 135 6.10 17.06 17.50
CA VAL A 135 6.68 17.94 16.47
C VAL A 135 5.60 18.23 15.43
N LYS A 136 5.28 19.52 15.28
CA LYS A 136 4.24 20.04 14.39
C LYS A 136 4.82 20.46 13.05
N THR A 137 3.96 20.59 12.05
CA THR A 137 4.36 21.02 10.70
C THR A 137 4.81 22.47 10.71
N ASP A 138 6.02 22.73 10.22
CA ASP A 138 6.48 24.09 9.92
C ASP A 138 6.03 24.49 8.50
N TRP A 139 4.90 25.19 8.43
CA TRP A 139 4.33 25.65 7.16
C TRP A 139 5.20 26.65 6.39
N SER A 140 6.27 27.19 6.97
CA SER A 140 7.24 28.01 6.23
C SER A 140 8.05 27.20 5.20
N HIS A 141 8.10 25.88 5.36
CA HIS A 141 8.70 24.93 4.42
C HIS A 141 7.73 24.44 3.33
N ALA A 142 6.48 24.88 3.34
CA ALA A 142 5.51 24.55 2.29
C ALA A 142 5.91 25.19 0.93
N PRO A 143 5.55 24.57 -0.21
CA PRO A 143 4.76 23.34 -0.33
C PRO A 143 5.60 22.07 -0.10
N PHE A 144 5.01 21.12 0.63
CA PHE A 144 5.56 19.77 0.78
C PHE A 144 5.14 18.94 -0.44
N ILE A 145 6.11 18.28 -1.10
CA ILE A 145 5.85 17.60 -2.38
C ILE A 145 6.26 16.14 -2.30
N ALA A 146 5.29 15.23 -2.47
CA ALA A 146 5.53 13.82 -2.73
C ALA A 146 5.40 13.56 -4.23
N SER A 147 6.35 12.83 -4.81
CA SER A 147 6.36 12.52 -6.26
C SER A 147 6.17 11.04 -6.52
N TYR A 148 5.46 10.72 -7.59
CA TYR A 148 5.02 9.37 -7.95
C TYR A 148 5.33 9.12 -9.42
N LYS A 149 5.78 7.91 -9.74
CA LYS A 149 5.99 7.46 -11.11
C LYS A 149 5.87 5.94 -11.23
N ASP A 150 5.98 5.42 -12.45
CA ASP A 150 6.00 3.98 -12.75
C ASP A 150 4.76 3.25 -12.21
N PHE A 151 3.57 3.83 -12.41
CA PHE A 151 2.29 3.27 -11.99
C PHE A 151 2.02 1.92 -12.67
N LYS A 152 1.85 0.87 -11.86
CA LYS A 152 1.56 -0.49 -12.32
C LYS A 152 0.48 -1.14 -11.45
N ILE A 153 -0.58 -1.59 -12.10
CA ILE A 153 -1.62 -2.41 -11.48
C ILE A 153 -1.72 -3.70 -12.31
N ASP A 154 -1.34 -4.81 -11.69
CA ASP A 154 -1.53 -6.16 -12.24
C ASP A 154 -2.46 -6.91 -11.29
N ALA A 155 -3.75 -6.71 -11.48
CA ALA A 155 -4.79 -7.11 -10.55
C ALA A 155 -6.10 -7.42 -11.28
N CYS A 156 -6.97 -8.20 -10.64
CA CYS A 156 -8.27 -8.51 -11.24
C CYS A 156 -9.25 -7.35 -11.04
N GLU A 157 -9.54 -6.64 -12.12
CA GLU A 157 -10.44 -5.50 -12.14
C GLU A 157 -11.91 -5.92 -12.01
N ILE A 158 -12.60 -5.33 -11.02
CA ILE A 158 -14.04 -5.47 -10.76
C ILE A 158 -14.73 -4.15 -11.13
N PRO A 159 -15.45 -4.11 -12.27
CA PRO A 159 -16.27 -2.96 -12.62
C PRO A 159 -17.44 -2.79 -11.64
N THR A 160 -17.83 -1.54 -11.37
CA THR A 160 -18.93 -1.22 -10.47
C THR A 160 -20.23 -1.95 -10.87
N GLY A 161 -20.79 -2.74 -9.96
CA GLY A 161 -22.02 -3.52 -10.20
C GLY A 161 -21.82 -4.91 -10.80
N SER A 162 -20.57 -5.37 -10.95
CA SER A 162 -20.24 -6.73 -11.40
C SER A 162 -20.15 -7.71 -10.22
N ASP A 163 -20.35 -8.99 -10.51
CA ASP A 163 -20.15 -10.06 -9.53
C ASP A 163 -18.64 -10.28 -9.26
N LEU A 164 -18.28 -10.47 -7.99
CA LEU A 164 -16.92 -10.76 -7.53
C LEU A 164 -16.43 -12.13 -8.03
N SER A 165 -17.34 -13.02 -8.44
CA SER A 165 -17.04 -14.34 -8.98
C SER A 165 -16.10 -14.33 -10.19
N LYS A 166 -15.97 -13.19 -10.89
CA LYS A 166 -15.01 -13.00 -12.00
C LYS A 166 -13.56 -13.25 -11.57
N CYS A 167 -13.18 -12.86 -10.35
CA CYS A 167 -11.81 -12.97 -9.87
C CYS A 167 -11.55 -14.24 -9.04
N SER A 168 -12.54 -15.13 -8.95
CA SER A 168 -12.50 -16.35 -8.15
C SER A 168 -12.90 -17.61 -8.95
N GLY A 169 -13.06 -17.50 -10.27
CA GLY A 169 -13.52 -18.59 -11.14
C GLY A 169 -12.38 -19.49 -11.63
N GLU A 170 -12.65 -20.81 -11.72
CA GLU A 170 -11.69 -21.84 -12.19
C GLU A 170 -11.14 -21.60 -13.61
N GLU A 171 -11.84 -20.81 -14.43
CA GLU A 171 -11.45 -20.51 -15.81
C GLU A 171 -10.35 -19.44 -15.93
N GLN A 172 -10.10 -18.63 -14.89
CA GLN A 172 -9.05 -17.61 -14.88
C GLN A 172 -7.90 -18.04 -13.96
N ARG A 173 -6.77 -18.44 -14.57
CA ARG A 173 -5.52 -18.68 -13.83
C ARG A 173 -4.78 -17.37 -13.65
N PHE A 174 -4.77 -16.84 -12.44
CA PHE A 174 -3.92 -15.72 -12.08
C PHE A 174 -2.59 -16.22 -11.52
N TRP A 175 -1.52 -15.45 -11.74
CA TRP A 175 -0.20 -15.84 -11.25
C TRP A 175 -0.12 -15.85 -9.72
N TRP A 176 -0.94 -15.03 -9.04
CA TRP A 176 -0.99 -14.96 -7.58
C TRP A 176 -1.67 -16.16 -6.92
N ASP A 177 -2.39 -16.99 -7.70
CA ASP A 177 -3.00 -18.23 -7.23
C ASP A 177 -2.04 -19.44 -7.37
N GLU A 178 -0.88 -19.24 -7.99
CA GLU A 178 0.12 -20.30 -8.15
C GLU A 178 0.70 -20.73 -6.78
N PRO A 179 0.89 -22.03 -6.51
CA PRO A 179 1.44 -22.51 -5.25
C PRO A 179 2.80 -21.88 -4.89
N THR A 180 3.57 -21.46 -5.89
CA THR A 180 4.88 -20.84 -5.71
C THR A 180 4.85 -19.47 -5.05
N VAL A 181 3.71 -18.79 -5.08
CA VAL A 181 3.51 -17.45 -4.47
C VAL A 181 2.52 -17.47 -3.30
N SER A 182 2.03 -18.66 -2.93
CA SER A 182 1.20 -18.87 -1.74
C SER A 182 1.96 -18.60 -0.42
N GLU A 183 3.29 -18.69 -0.45
CA GLU A 183 4.16 -18.39 0.68
C GLU A 183 5.41 -17.60 0.24
N LEU A 184 6.02 -16.88 1.19
CA LEU A 184 7.33 -16.27 0.96
C LEU A 184 8.38 -17.35 0.73
N SER A 185 9.29 -17.11 -0.21
CA SER A 185 10.50 -17.92 -0.36
C SER A 185 11.38 -17.85 0.89
N LEU A 186 12.31 -18.81 1.06
CA LEU A 186 13.29 -18.80 2.16
C LEU A 186 14.10 -17.48 2.19
N HIS A 187 14.48 -16.96 1.02
CA HIS A 187 15.20 -15.70 0.91
C HIS A 187 14.36 -14.52 1.40
N GLN A 188 13.13 -14.41 0.92
CA GLN A 188 12.18 -13.38 1.35
C GLN A 188 11.87 -13.45 2.84
N ASN A 189 11.77 -14.66 3.39
CA ASN A 189 11.56 -14.87 4.82
C ASN A 189 12.77 -14.34 5.63
N HIS A 190 14.01 -14.66 5.22
CA HIS A 190 15.20 -14.10 5.87
C HIS A 190 15.27 -12.57 5.76
N GLN A 191 14.86 -11.99 4.63
CA GLN A 191 14.77 -10.54 4.49
C GLN A 191 13.75 -9.94 5.46
N LEU A 192 12.55 -10.53 5.57
CA LEU A 192 11.52 -10.09 6.51
C LEU A 192 12.01 -10.15 7.96
N ILE A 193 12.69 -11.24 8.36
CA ILE A 193 13.28 -11.37 9.69
C ILE A 193 14.32 -10.28 9.93
N TRP A 194 15.20 -10.04 8.95
CA TRP A 194 16.24 -9.02 9.06
C TRP A 194 15.67 -7.61 9.18
N VAL A 195 14.66 -7.26 8.36
CA VAL A 195 13.97 -5.97 8.42
C VAL A 195 13.32 -5.78 9.79
N ARG A 196 12.60 -6.80 10.29
CA ARG A 196 11.97 -6.75 11.61
C ARG A 196 13.00 -6.56 12.73
N ALA A 197 14.14 -7.24 12.66
CA ALA A 197 15.17 -7.16 13.70
C ALA A 197 15.91 -5.80 13.72
N ASN A 198 16.06 -5.13 12.57
CA ASN A 198 16.91 -3.94 12.45
C ASN A 198 16.15 -2.63 12.27
N HIS A 199 14.91 -2.67 11.80
CA HIS A 199 14.17 -1.46 11.39
C HIS A 199 12.78 -1.33 12.02
N MET A 200 12.27 -2.34 12.74
CA MET A 200 10.97 -2.26 13.39
C MET A 200 11.06 -1.52 14.73
N ILE A 201 10.44 -0.36 14.81
CA ILE A 201 10.41 0.47 16.03
C ILE A 201 9.08 0.35 16.81
N TYR A 202 8.04 -0.21 16.19
CA TYR A 202 6.74 -0.43 16.80
C TYR A 202 6.08 -1.66 16.18
N ASP A 203 5.44 -2.48 17.02
CA ASP A 203 4.61 -3.61 16.60
C ASP A 203 3.46 -3.77 17.59
N TYR A 204 2.23 -3.63 17.09
CA TYR A 204 1.01 -3.73 17.88
C TYR A 204 0.82 -5.10 18.53
N CYS A 205 1.40 -6.18 17.98
CA CYS A 205 1.36 -7.51 18.59
C CYS A 205 2.04 -7.56 19.96
N PHE A 206 2.98 -6.63 20.22
CA PHE A 206 3.75 -6.53 21.47
C PHE A 206 3.35 -5.30 22.32
N ASP A 207 2.37 -4.52 21.87
CA ASP A 207 1.86 -3.35 22.60
C ASP A 207 0.78 -3.78 23.61
N ALA A 208 1.23 -4.28 24.76
CA ALA A 208 0.34 -4.71 25.85
C ALA A 208 -0.45 -3.56 26.49
N ALA A 209 0.00 -2.31 26.31
CA ALA A 209 -0.71 -1.14 26.83
C ALA A 209 -1.97 -0.85 26.00
N ARG A 210 -1.87 -0.96 24.67
CA ARG A 210 -2.99 -0.79 23.75
C ARG A 210 -3.85 -2.05 23.63
N PHE A 211 -3.22 -3.22 23.62
CA PHE A 211 -3.88 -4.51 23.49
C PHE A 211 -3.55 -5.41 24.70
N PRO A 212 -4.33 -5.30 25.80
CA PRO A 212 -4.12 -6.14 26.98
C PRO A 212 -4.26 -7.65 26.69
N VAL A 213 -5.02 -8.00 25.64
CA VAL A 213 -5.12 -9.35 25.10
C VAL A 213 -4.51 -9.33 23.71
N THR A 214 -3.51 -10.18 23.49
CA THR A 214 -2.81 -10.28 22.20
C THR A 214 -3.80 -10.62 21.07
N PRO A 215 -3.85 -9.82 19.98
CA PRO A 215 -4.69 -10.11 18.83
C PRO A 215 -4.47 -11.52 18.27
N LEU A 216 -5.53 -12.16 17.80
CA LEU A 216 -5.53 -13.59 17.50
C LEU A 216 -4.59 -13.93 16.33
N GLU A 217 -4.47 -13.04 15.35
CA GLU A 217 -3.55 -13.17 14.22
C GLU A 217 -2.09 -13.15 14.65
N CYS A 218 -1.74 -12.38 15.68
CA CYS A 218 -0.39 -12.32 16.23
C CYS A 218 0.04 -13.64 16.86
N GLN A 219 -0.91 -14.42 17.40
CA GLN A 219 -0.63 -15.76 17.97
C GLN A 219 -0.28 -16.78 16.89
N HIS A 220 -0.67 -16.52 15.65
CA HIS A 220 -0.45 -17.40 14.50
C HIS A 220 0.66 -16.93 13.57
N HIS A 221 1.16 -15.71 13.75
CA HIS A 221 2.43 -15.30 13.17
C HIS A 221 3.53 -16.15 13.80
N ARG A 222 4.05 -17.14 13.06
CA ARG A 222 5.26 -17.85 13.47
C ARG A 222 6.42 -16.86 13.44
N HIS A 223 6.73 -16.31 14.61
CA HIS A 223 7.86 -15.41 14.85
C HIS A 223 9.11 -16.19 15.31
N LEU A 224 9.34 -17.37 14.72
CA LEU A 224 10.59 -18.14 14.80
C LEU A 224 10.81 -18.88 13.47
#